data_AF-A0A0F9QVI6-F1
#
_entry.id   AF-A0A0F9QVI6-F1
#
_cell.length_a   1.000
_cell.length_b   1.000
_cell.length_c   1.000
_cell.angle_alpha   90.00
_cell.angle_beta   90.00
_cell.angle_gamma   90.00
#
_symmetry.space_group_name_H-M   'P 1'
#
loop_
_entity.id
_entity.type
_entity.pdbx_description
1 polymer ?
#
loop_
_entity_poly.entity_id
_entity_poly.type
_entity_poly.pdbx_seq_one_letter_code
_entity_poly.pdbx_strand_id
1 'polypeptide(L)'
;MKHEGVKAIMDALPRYDPDYGVEVGAYAWRVAIYAVRRYVLKQSAPVSASHRLDVLKGLYRSEISMYEKDEKPDPEETVHRVLLARTVRTRVESILGETGAMFALGILGGDFQPKDVIEDHGLEPSEVYRAIRTTKARLQSDKMLYDLWRDA
;
A
#
# COMPACT_ATOMS: atom_id res chain seq x y z
N MET A 1 22.21 8.81 -21.45
CA MET A 1 21.70 7.98 -22.58
C MET A 1 22.80 7.54 -23.55
N LYS A 2 23.63 8.44 -24.11
CA LYS A 2 24.70 8.08 -25.06
C LYS A 2 25.68 7.02 -24.51
N HIS A 3 26.02 7.08 -23.22
CA HIS A 3 26.95 6.15 -22.58
C HIS A 3 26.44 4.69 -22.47
N GLU A 4 25.12 4.48 -22.33
CA GLU A 4 24.54 3.13 -22.21
C GLU A 4 24.54 2.37 -23.55
N GLY A 5 24.27 3.09 -24.65
CA GLY A 5 24.37 2.52 -25.98
C GLY A 5 25.81 2.12 -26.33
N VAL A 6 26.79 2.96 -25.98
CA VAL A 6 28.22 2.68 -26.19
C VAL A 6 28.68 1.49 -25.35
N LYS A 7 28.29 1.42 -24.07
CA LYS A 7 28.60 0.29 -23.19
C LYS A 7 28.04 -1.03 -23.75
N ALA A 8 26.77 -1.03 -24.15
CA ALA A 8 26.14 -2.22 -24.70
C ALA A 8 26.78 -2.70 -26.01
N ILE A 9 27.22 -1.77 -26.87
CA ILE A 9 27.99 -2.12 -28.07
C ILE A 9 29.31 -2.79 -27.67
N MET A 10 30.06 -2.21 -26.72
CA MET A 10 31.35 -2.77 -26.27
C MET A 10 31.20 -4.17 -25.66
N ASP A 11 30.12 -4.44 -24.91
CA ASP A 11 29.85 -5.76 -24.33
C ASP A 11 29.42 -6.80 -25.38
N ALA A 12 28.76 -6.37 -26.46
CA ALA A 12 28.18 -7.26 -27.48
C ALA A 12 29.10 -7.50 -28.68
N LEU A 13 30.09 -6.62 -28.92
CA LEU A 13 31.02 -6.70 -30.04
C LEU A 13 31.86 -8.00 -30.03
N PRO A 14 32.34 -8.52 -28.88
CA PRO A 14 33.06 -9.80 -28.84
C PRO A 14 32.21 -11.02 -29.21
N ARG A 15 30.88 -10.88 -29.25
CA ARG A 15 29.92 -11.94 -29.58
C ARG A 15 29.37 -11.80 -31.00
N TYR A 16 29.84 -10.81 -31.76
CA TYR A 16 29.42 -10.60 -33.13
C TYR A 16 29.97 -11.71 -34.03
N ASP A 17 29.08 -12.31 -34.81
CA ASP A 17 29.41 -13.35 -35.77
C ASP A 17 29.26 -12.80 -37.20
N PRO A 18 30.36 -12.66 -37.97
CA PRO A 18 30.30 -12.18 -39.35
C PRO A 18 29.63 -13.17 -40.31
N ASP A 19 29.59 -14.46 -39.99
CA ASP A 19 29.05 -15.50 -40.87
C ASP A 19 27.51 -15.46 -40.95
N TYR A 20 26.88 -14.73 -40.03
CA TYR A 20 25.44 -14.45 -40.04
C TYR A 20 25.00 -13.46 -41.13
N GLY A 21 25.94 -12.84 -41.85
CA GLY A 21 25.65 -11.98 -43.01
C GLY A 21 25.08 -10.60 -42.70
N VAL A 22 25.19 -10.13 -41.45
CA VAL A 22 24.70 -8.80 -41.01
C VAL A 22 25.89 -7.87 -40.84
N GLU A 23 25.86 -6.67 -41.43
CA GLU A 23 26.94 -5.69 -41.24
C GLU A 23 27.13 -5.30 -39.77
N VAL A 24 28.38 -5.16 -39.33
CA VAL A 24 28.77 -4.78 -37.95
C VAL A 24 28.02 -3.52 -37.48
N GLY A 25 27.87 -2.54 -38.37
CA GLY A 25 27.16 -1.29 -38.07
C GLY A 25 25.68 -1.52 -37.75
N ALA A 26 25.00 -2.38 -38.51
CA ALA A 26 23.60 -2.72 -38.28
C ALA A 26 23.40 -3.53 -36.99
N TYR A 27 24.31 -4.44 -36.69
CA TYR A 27 24.33 -5.18 -35.42
C TYR A 27 24.54 -4.25 -34.22
N ALA A 28 25.56 -3.38 -34.26
CA ALA A 28 25.86 -2.42 -33.21
C ALA A 28 24.71 -1.43 -32.98
N TRP A 29 24.10 -0.93 -34.06
CA TRP A 29 22.93 -0.06 -33.99
C TRP A 29 21.76 -0.73 -33.28
N ARG A 30 21.46 -1.99 -33.62
CA ARG A 30 20.39 -2.77 -33.00
C ARG A 30 20.65 -2.97 -31.51
N VAL A 31 21.86 -3.34 -31.12
CA VAL A 31 22.26 -3.50 -29.72
C VAL A 31 22.10 -2.20 -28.95
N ALA A 32 22.60 -1.08 -29.49
CA ALA A 32 22.50 0.23 -28.86
C ALA A 32 21.05 0.68 -28.65
N ILE A 33 20.17 0.49 -29.65
CA ILE A 33 18.76 0.85 -29.54
C ILE A 33 18.07 0.03 -28.45
N TYR A 34 18.29 -1.29 -28.39
CA TYR A 34 17.66 -2.13 -27.37
C TYR A 34 18.13 -1.76 -25.96
N ALA A 35 19.40 -1.43 -25.79
CA ALA A 35 19.96 -0.99 -24.52
C ALA A 35 19.38 0.36 -24.08
N VAL A 36 19.39 1.36 -24.97
CA VAL A 36 18.83 2.69 -24.68
C VAL A 36 17.33 2.61 -24.40
N ARG A 37 16.59 1.80 -25.17
CA ARG A 37 15.14 1.59 -24.93
C ARG A 37 14.87 1.00 -23.56
N ARG A 38 15.63 -0.02 -23.14
CA ARG A 38 15.49 -0.60 -21.78
C ARG A 38 15.84 0.40 -20.70
N TYR A 39 16.90 1.19 -20.90
CA TYR A 39 17.31 2.21 -19.95
C TYR A 39 16.24 3.29 -19.79
N VAL A 40 15.70 3.81 -20.90
CA VAL A 40 14.60 4.79 -20.87
C VAL A 40 13.42 4.19 -20.12
N LEU A 41 12.96 2.99 -20.48
CA LEU A 41 11.83 2.34 -19.79
C LEU A 41 12.07 2.14 -18.28
N LYS A 42 13.31 1.89 -17.85
CA LYS A 42 13.66 1.72 -16.44
C LYS A 42 13.71 3.05 -15.68
N GLN A 43 14.12 4.12 -16.33
CA GLN A 43 14.41 5.41 -15.69
C GLN A 43 13.33 6.48 -15.91
N SER A 44 12.49 6.34 -16.94
CA SER A 44 11.41 7.28 -17.25
C SER A 44 10.09 6.94 -16.55
N ALA A 45 10.05 5.87 -15.76
CA ALA A 45 8.91 5.54 -14.92
C ALA A 45 9.30 5.79 -13.45
N PRO A 46 8.60 6.70 -12.72
CA PRO A 46 8.89 7.00 -11.31
C PRO A 46 8.65 5.80 -10.37
N VAL A 47 8.00 4.73 -10.85
CA VAL A 47 7.79 3.48 -10.12
C VAL A 47 8.34 2.32 -10.94
N SER A 48 9.37 1.66 -10.41
CA SER A 48 10.16 0.68 -11.15
C SER A 48 9.35 -0.52 -11.68
N ALA A 49 9.56 -0.81 -12.97
CA ALA A 49 9.64 -2.12 -13.64
C ALA A 49 8.59 -3.24 -13.41
N SER A 50 7.54 -3.04 -12.62
CA SER A 50 6.55 -4.09 -12.29
C SER A 50 5.14 -3.81 -12.80
N HIS A 51 4.85 -2.59 -13.25
CA HIS A 51 3.54 -2.24 -13.79
C HIS A 51 3.57 -2.28 -15.33
N ARG A 52 2.74 -3.17 -15.88
CA ARG A 52 2.61 -3.47 -17.32
C ARG A 52 2.49 -2.19 -18.16
N LEU A 53 3.22 -2.14 -19.28
CA LEU A 53 3.15 -1.07 -20.29
C LEU A 53 1.71 -0.73 -20.73
N ASP A 54 0.79 -1.69 -20.65
CA ASP A 54 -0.64 -1.48 -20.97
C ASP A 54 -1.34 -0.57 -19.96
N VAL A 55 -0.93 -0.56 -18.70
CA VAL A 55 -1.43 0.38 -17.68
C VAL A 55 -0.94 1.80 -17.97
N LEU A 56 0.29 1.93 -18.47
CA LEU A 56 0.91 3.23 -18.74
C LEU A 56 0.42 3.89 -20.05
N LYS A 57 -0.09 3.13 -21.02
CA LYS A 57 -0.67 3.70 -22.26
C LYS A 57 -1.84 4.65 -21.98
N GLY A 58 -2.59 4.44 -20.90
CA GLY A 58 -3.69 5.33 -20.49
C GLY A 58 -3.24 6.58 -19.73
N LEU A 59 -2.02 6.60 -19.19
CA LEU A 59 -1.50 7.66 -18.31
C LEU A 59 -0.59 8.67 -19.03
N TYR A 60 -0.37 8.51 -20.34
CA TYR A 60 0.60 9.29 -21.13
C TYR A 60 0.29 10.80 -21.26
N ARG A 61 -0.77 11.30 -20.61
CA ARG A 61 -1.22 12.69 -20.65
C ARG A 61 -1.73 13.23 -19.30
N SER A 62 -1.47 12.58 -18.18
CA SER A 62 -1.73 13.24 -16.90
C SER A 62 -0.69 14.34 -16.72
N GLU A 63 -1.10 15.60 -16.86
CA GLU A 63 -0.33 16.72 -16.35
C GLU A 63 0.06 16.40 -14.90
N ILE A 64 1.35 16.54 -14.58
CA ILE A 64 1.79 16.44 -13.20
C ILE A 64 1.17 17.65 -12.50
N SER A 65 0.03 17.43 -11.83
CA SER A 65 -0.50 18.42 -10.92
C SER A 65 0.55 18.65 -9.84
N MET A 66 1.21 19.81 -9.86
CA MET A 66 2.09 20.25 -8.77
C MET A 66 1.33 20.49 -7.46
N TYR A 67 0.01 20.33 -7.50
CA TYR A 67 -0.88 20.43 -6.37
C TYR A 67 -1.62 19.10 -6.24
N GLU A 68 -0.97 18.10 -5.64
CA GLU A 68 -1.75 17.20 -4.80
C GLU A 68 -2.31 18.10 -3.70
N LYS A 69 -3.56 18.55 -3.89
CA LYS A 69 -4.37 18.98 -2.77
C LYS A 69 -4.53 17.71 -1.95
N ASP A 70 -3.69 17.54 -0.93
CA ASP A 70 -4.09 16.76 0.23
C ASP A 70 -5.44 17.36 0.63
N GLU A 71 -6.53 16.67 0.30
CA GLU A 71 -7.85 17.01 0.83
C GLU A 71 -7.72 16.89 2.33
N LYS A 72 -7.41 18.01 2.97
CA LYS A 72 -7.45 18.11 4.42
C LYS A 72 -8.87 17.73 4.79
N PRO A 73 -9.05 16.71 5.64
CA PRO A 73 -10.38 16.32 6.05
C PRO A 73 -11.08 17.55 6.61
N ASP A 74 -12.34 17.74 6.23
CA ASP A 74 -13.14 18.85 6.71
C ASP A 74 -13.05 18.90 8.25
N PRO A 75 -12.70 20.04 8.87
CA PRO A 75 -12.61 20.15 10.31
C PRO A 75 -13.89 19.68 11.01
N GLU A 76 -15.06 19.92 10.42
CA GLU A 76 -16.34 19.49 10.98
C GLU A 76 -16.50 17.97 10.92
N GLU A 77 -16.16 17.34 9.79
CA GLU A 77 -16.14 15.89 9.63
C GLU A 77 -15.16 15.23 10.61
N THR A 78 -14.00 15.83 10.81
CA THR A 78 -12.99 15.34 11.77
C THR A 78 -13.51 15.41 13.20
N VAL A 79 -14.13 16.51 13.61
CA VAL A 79 -14.75 16.67 14.93
C VAL A 79 -15.88 15.65 15.12
N HIS A 80 -16.72 15.48 14.10
CA HIS A 80 -17.83 14.53 14.14
C HIS A 80 -17.32 13.08 14.33
N ARG A 81 -16.29 12.69 13.58
CA ARG A 81 -15.63 11.39 13.71
C ARG A 81 -15.06 11.17 15.11
N VAL A 82 -14.38 12.16 15.68
CA VAL A 82 -13.83 12.07 17.05
C VAL A 82 -14.94 11.93 18.11
N LEU A 83 -16.04 12.66 17.96
CA LEU A 83 -17.19 12.58 18.86
C LEU A 83 -17.91 11.22 18.77
N LEU A 84 -18.08 10.69 17.55
CA LEU A 84 -18.61 9.34 17.32
C LEU A 84 -17.72 8.28 17.96
N ALA A 85 -16.41 8.31 17.69
CA ALA A 85 -15.45 7.37 18.27
C ALA A 85 -15.48 7.39 19.80
N ARG A 86 -15.59 8.59 20.42
CA ARG A 86 -15.74 8.74 21.87
C ARG A 86 -17.04 8.13 22.38
N THR A 87 -18.15 8.35 21.68
CA THR A 87 -19.47 7.82 22.05
C THR A 87 -19.50 6.29 21.98
N VAL A 88 -18.91 5.72 20.92
CA VAL A 88 -18.72 4.28 20.77
C VAL A 88 -17.86 3.74 21.91
N ARG A 89 -16.73 4.37 22.21
CA ARG A 89 -15.85 3.97 23.32
C ARG A 89 -16.58 3.93 24.65
N THR A 90 -17.27 5.01 25.03
CA THR A 90 -18.05 5.05 26.28
C THR A 90 -19.13 3.96 26.32
N ARG A 91 -19.77 3.68 25.18
CA ARG A 91 -20.78 2.62 25.09
C ARG A 91 -20.17 1.24 25.27
N VAL A 92 -19.04 0.95 24.62
CA VAL A 92 -18.33 -0.33 24.76
C VAL A 92 -17.78 -0.51 26.18
N GLU A 93 -17.20 0.55 26.78
CA GLU A 93 -16.75 0.58 28.17
C GLU A 93 -17.88 0.26 29.15
N SER A 94 -19.09 0.80 28.93
CA SER A 94 -20.24 0.51 29.78
C SER A 94 -20.69 -0.96 29.73
N ILE A 95 -20.37 -1.69 28.66
CA ILE A 95 -20.78 -3.09 28.46
C ILE A 95 -19.68 -4.07 28.89
N LEU A 96 -18.42 -3.78 28.55
CA LEU A 96 -17.29 -4.70 28.69
C LEU A 96 -16.33 -4.31 29.83
N GLY A 97 -16.56 -3.17 30.49
CA GLY A 97 -15.60 -2.56 31.39
C GLY A 97 -14.45 -1.90 30.63
N GLU A 98 -13.61 -1.15 31.35
CA GLU A 98 -12.51 -0.36 30.77
C GLU A 98 -11.47 -1.22 30.05
N THR A 99 -10.99 -2.27 30.73
CA THR A 99 -10.01 -3.21 30.18
C THR A 99 -10.56 -3.99 28.98
N GLY A 100 -11.81 -4.45 29.06
CA GLY A 100 -12.46 -5.16 27.96
C GLY A 100 -12.70 -4.27 26.74
N ALA A 101 -13.02 -3.00 26.95
CA ALA A 101 -13.22 -2.03 25.88
C ALA A 101 -11.91 -1.63 25.19
N MET A 102 -10.82 -1.47 25.94
CA MET A 102 -9.51 -1.19 25.37
C MET A 102 -9.11 -2.26 24.35
N PHE A 103 -9.21 -3.54 24.72
CA PHE A 103 -8.88 -4.65 23.82
C PHE A 103 -9.88 -4.82 22.67
N ALA A 104 -11.17 -4.63 22.96
CA ALA A 104 -12.22 -4.65 21.94
C ALA A 104 -11.95 -3.63 20.83
N LEU A 105 -11.69 -2.38 21.20
CA LEU A 105 -11.48 -1.29 20.25
C LEU A 105 -10.16 -1.46 19.49
N GLY A 106 -9.08 -1.79 20.19
CA GLY A 106 -7.76 -1.95 19.56
C GLY A 106 -7.70 -3.08 18.53
N ILE A 107 -8.36 -4.21 18.80
CA ILE A 107 -8.38 -5.35 17.86
C ILE A 107 -9.31 -5.09 16.68
N LEU A 108 -10.43 -4.38 16.90
CA LEU A 108 -11.38 -4.06 15.84
C LEU A 108 -10.89 -2.94 14.92
N GLY A 109 -10.21 -1.92 15.47
CA GLY A 109 -9.57 -0.86 14.69
C GLY A 109 -8.41 -1.35 13.82
N GLY A 110 -7.93 -2.58 14.06
CA GLY A 110 -6.76 -3.14 13.38
C GLY A 110 -5.43 -2.59 13.92
N ASP A 111 -5.48 -1.78 14.97
CA ASP A 111 -4.32 -1.15 15.61
C ASP A 111 -3.42 -2.18 16.31
N PHE A 112 -3.99 -3.30 16.78
CA PHE A 112 -3.26 -4.34 17.49
C PHE A 112 -3.67 -5.74 17.04
N GLN A 113 -2.70 -6.65 16.93
CA GLN A 113 -3.03 -8.07 16.85
C GLN A 113 -3.34 -8.62 18.24
N PRO A 114 -4.24 -9.61 18.37
CA PRO A 114 -4.52 -10.27 19.65
C PRO A 114 -3.27 -10.82 20.35
N LYS A 115 -2.22 -11.17 19.59
CA LYS A 115 -0.95 -11.66 20.14
C LYS A 115 -0.14 -10.57 20.83
N ASP A 116 -0.06 -9.39 20.22
CA ASP A 116 0.67 -8.24 20.77
C ASP A 116 0.05 -7.82 22.12
N VAL A 117 -1.28 -7.84 22.20
CA VAL A 117 -2.03 -7.57 23.43
C VAL A 117 -1.71 -8.57 24.56
N ILE A 118 -1.58 -9.85 24.23
CA ILE A 118 -1.25 -10.91 25.19
C ILE A 118 0.17 -10.70 25.74
N GLU A 119 1.12 -10.40 24.85
CA GLU A 119 2.53 -10.23 25.18
C GLU A 119 2.77 -8.93 25.98
N ASP A 120 2.21 -7.79 25.54
CA ASP A 120 2.45 -6.48 26.14
C ASP A 120 1.78 -6.30 27.50
N HIS A 121 0.65 -6.99 27.73
CA HIS A 121 -0.14 -6.84 28.96
C HIS A 121 -0.09 -8.08 29.86
N GLY A 122 0.63 -9.14 29.48
CA GLY A 122 0.80 -10.36 30.27
C GLY A 122 -0.53 -11.07 30.56
N LEU A 123 -1.48 -10.99 29.63
CA LEU A 123 -2.83 -11.54 29.80
C LEU A 123 -2.91 -12.98 29.34
N GLU A 124 -3.83 -13.73 29.94
CA GLU A 124 -4.10 -15.10 29.50
C GLU A 124 -4.71 -15.10 28.09
N PRO A 125 -4.19 -15.88 27.12
CA PRO A 125 -4.74 -15.93 25.77
C PRO A 125 -6.23 -16.23 25.74
N SER A 126 -6.69 -17.10 26.65
CA SER A 126 -8.10 -17.48 26.76
C SER A 126 -9.01 -16.29 27.10
N GLU A 127 -8.55 -15.34 27.90
CA GLU A 127 -9.28 -14.15 28.28
C GLU A 127 -9.40 -13.18 27.11
N VAL A 128 -8.30 -12.98 26.37
CA VAL A 128 -8.27 -12.10 25.19
C VAL A 128 -9.19 -12.64 24.09
N TYR A 129 -9.10 -13.91 23.74
CA TYR A 129 -9.99 -14.51 22.72
C TYR A 129 -11.45 -14.55 23.17
N ARG A 130 -11.72 -14.75 24.47
CA ARG A 130 -13.08 -14.66 25.02
C ARG A 130 -13.62 -13.24 24.93
N ALA A 131 -12.80 -12.23 25.22
CA ALA A 131 -13.17 -10.82 25.07
C ALA A 131 -13.52 -10.50 23.61
N ILE A 132 -12.66 -10.85 22.65
CA ILE A 132 -12.91 -10.66 21.20
C ILE A 132 -14.24 -11.29 20.78
N ARG A 133 -14.47 -12.56 21.15
CA ARG A 133 -15.71 -13.26 20.78
C ARG A 133 -16.93 -12.58 21.38
N THR A 134 -16.85 -12.16 22.64
CA THR A 134 -17.95 -11.47 23.35
C THR A 134 -18.24 -10.11 22.72
N THR A 135 -17.20 -9.34 22.40
CA THR A 135 -17.29 -8.06 21.69
C THR A 135 -17.94 -8.22 20.32
N LYS A 136 -17.46 -9.18 19.52
CA LYS A 136 -18.00 -9.44 18.18
C LYS A 136 -19.47 -9.85 18.24
N ALA A 137 -19.82 -10.73 19.17
CA ALA A 137 -21.21 -11.12 19.39
C ALA A 137 -22.07 -9.92 19.83
N ARG A 138 -21.53 -9.02 20.67
CA ARG A 138 -22.24 -7.84 21.14
C ARG A 138 -22.49 -6.82 20.02
N LEU A 139 -21.47 -6.53 19.21
CA LEU A 139 -21.60 -5.68 18.03
C LEU A 139 -22.60 -6.26 17.02
N GLN A 140 -22.57 -7.58 16.79
CA GLN A 140 -23.55 -8.23 15.92
C GLN A 140 -24.98 -8.16 16.48
N SER A 141 -25.14 -8.17 17.81
CA SER A 141 -26.46 -8.06 18.46
C SER A 141 -27.00 -6.63 18.54
N ASP A 142 -26.13 -5.63 18.50
CA ASP A 142 -26.48 -4.22 18.64
C ASP A 142 -26.13 -3.48 17.34
N LYS A 143 -27.12 -3.43 16.44
CA LYS A 143 -27.00 -2.78 15.14
C LYS A 143 -26.57 -1.31 15.26
N MET A 144 -27.01 -0.60 16.31
CA MET A 144 -26.62 0.79 16.53
C MET A 144 -25.13 0.90 16.86
N LEU A 145 -24.62 0.04 17.74
CA LEU A 145 -23.20 -0.03 18.07
C LEU A 145 -22.35 -0.37 16.83
N TYR A 146 -22.84 -1.28 15.99
CA TYR A 146 -22.18 -1.69 14.76
C TYR A 146 -22.17 -0.58 13.70
N ASP A 147 -23.31 0.07 13.46
CA ASP A 147 -23.43 1.16 12.50
C ASP A 147 -22.58 2.37 12.93
N LEU A 148 -22.59 2.73 14.21
CA LEU A 148 -21.74 3.79 14.78
C LEU A 148 -20.24 3.48 14.72
N TRP A 149 -19.85 2.20 14.77
CA TRP A 149 -18.46 1.76 14.66
C TRP A 149 -17.98 1.69 13.21
N ARG A 150 -18.83 1.27 12.26
CA ARG A 150 -18.46 1.15 10.84
C ARG A 150 -18.22 2.52 10.20
N ASP A 151 -18.97 3.52 10.64
CA ASP A 151 -18.92 4.87 10.07
C ASP A 151 -17.95 5.82 10.84
N ALA A 152 -17.34 5.35 11.93
CA ALA A 152 -16.27 6.03 12.67
C ALA A 152 -14.90 5.72 12.06
#